data_AF-A0A1G7V0H9-F1
#
_entry.id   AF-A0A1G7V0H9-F1
#
_cell.length_a   1.000
_cell.length_b   1.000
_cell.length_c   1.000
_cell.angle_alpha   90.00
_cell.angle_beta   90.00
_cell.angle_gamma   90.00
#
_symmetry.space_group_name_H-M   'P 1'
#
loop_
_entity.id
_entity.type
_entity.pdbx_description
1 polymer ?
#
loop_
_entity_poly.entity_id
_entity_poly.type
_entity_poly.pdbx_seq_one_letter_code
_entity_poly.pdbx_strand_id
1 'polypeptide(L)' 'MNVTLVQSLEATPPVSVFKPRQDEASSAIVERGIVVQNSFNTVCAIEYMKSHNVRPQVIERVLLHPDQRRKSTH' A
#
# COMPACT_ATOMS: atom_id res chain seq x y z
N MET A 1 -9.83 54.39 -18.37
CA MET A 1 -10.58 53.49 -19.26
C MET A 1 -9.58 52.67 -20.05
N ASN A 2 -9.43 51.37 -19.71
CA ASN A 2 -8.94 50.25 -20.54
C ASN A 2 -8.61 49.04 -19.62
N VAL A 3 -9.52 48.04 -19.49
CA VAL A 3 -9.44 46.65 -20.02
C VAL A 3 -8.03 46.03 -19.93
N THR A 4 -7.77 44.86 -19.30
CA THR A 4 -8.09 43.47 -19.75
C THR A 4 -7.49 42.52 -18.67
N LEU A 5 -8.26 41.66 -17.97
CA LEU A 5 -8.45 40.21 -18.19
C LEU A 5 -7.31 39.28 -17.68
N VAL A 6 -7.76 38.23 -16.95
CA VAL A 6 -7.21 36.86 -16.75
C VAL A 6 -5.87 36.59 -16.05
N GLN A 7 -5.97 35.83 -14.94
CA GLN A 7 -5.44 34.46 -14.78
C GLN A 7 -5.91 33.96 -13.39
N SER A 8 -6.97 33.16 -13.25
CA SER A 8 -7.05 31.71 -13.47
C SER A 8 -5.87 30.89 -12.95
N LEU A 9 -6.21 30.02 -11.98
CA LEU A 9 -5.55 28.75 -11.64
C LEU A 9 -4.25 28.82 -10.83
N GLU A 10 -4.37 28.62 -9.52
CA GLU A 10 -3.41 27.74 -8.85
C GLU A 10 -4.21 26.68 -8.08
N ALA A 11 -4.58 25.63 -8.82
CA ALA A 11 -4.99 24.37 -8.24
C ALA A 11 -3.79 23.86 -7.44
N THR A 12 -3.88 23.96 -6.12
CA THR A 12 -2.91 23.38 -5.21
C THR A 12 -2.84 21.88 -5.51
N PRO A 13 -1.71 21.34 -5.98
CA PRO A 13 -1.60 19.89 -6.13
C PRO A 13 -1.72 19.28 -4.72
N PRO A 14 -2.42 18.15 -4.54
CA PRO A 14 -2.37 17.44 -3.27
C PRO A 14 -0.90 17.06 -3.07
N VAL A 15 -0.28 17.66 -2.06
CA VAL A 15 1.05 17.29 -1.60
C VAL A 15 0.96 15.82 -1.22
N SER A 16 1.39 14.95 -2.13
CA SER A 16 1.55 13.53 -1.87
C SER A 16 2.62 13.44 -0.81
N VAL A 17 2.18 13.29 0.43
CA VAL A 17 3.05 13.02 1.58
C VAL A 17 3.66 11.65 1.32
N PHE A 18 4.77 11.63 0.59
CA PHE A 18 5.68 10.50 0.57
C PHE A 18 6.11 10.30 2.01
N LYS A 19 5.47 9.34 2.70
CA LYS A 19 5.74 8.98 4.08
C LYS A 19 6.79 7.87 4.05
N PRO A 20 8.09 8.17 4.15
CA PRO A 20 9.11 7.17 3.97
C PRO A 20 9.32 6.44 5.32
N ARG A 21 9.56 5.12 5.27
CA ARG A 21 10.02 4.25 6.39
C ARG A 21 8.98 3.74 7.41
N GLN A 22 7.69 3.77 7.09
CA GLN A 22 6.69 2.89 7.77
C GLN A 22 6.40 1.61 6.95
N ASP A 23 6.87 1.57 5.71
CA ASP A 23 6.59 0.50 4.75
C ASP A 23 7.47 -0.74 4.96
N GLU A 24 8.71 -0.60 5.44
CA GLU A 24 9.66 -1.72 5.47
C GLU A 24 9.24 -2.82 6.46
N ALA A 25 8.85 -2.45 7.69
CA ALA A 25 8.34 -3.40 8.67
C ALA A 25 7.03 -4.06 8.20
N SER A 26 6.14 -3.28 7.59
CA SER A 26 4.89 -3.76 7.01
C SER A 26 5.17 -4.74 5.85
N SER A 27 6.17 -4.44 5.04
CA SER A 27 6.61 -5.24 3.89
C SER A 27 7.21 -6.58 4.33
N ALA A 28 8.04 -6.58 5.37
CA ALA A 28 8.62 -7.80 5.95
C ALA A 28 7.55 -8.73 6.54
N ILE A 29 6.56 -8.17 7.26
CA ILE A 29 5.42 -8.94 7.79
C ILE A 29 4.62 -9.57 6.65
N VAL A 30 4.33 -8.81 5.60
CA VAL A 30 3.59 -9.32 4.43
C VAL A 30 4.39 -10.42 3.72
N GLU A 31 5.69 -10.26 3.53
CA GLU A 31 6.55 -11.27 2.92
C GLU A 31 6.57 -12.55 3.75
N ARG A 32 6.70 -12.43 5.06
CA ARG A 32 6.61 -13.58 5.97
C ARG A 32 5.23 -14.22 5.93
N GLY A 33 4.17 -13.44 5.83
CA GLY A 33 2.79 -13.94 5.67
C GLY A 33 2.60 -14.78 4.40
N ILE A 34 3.18 -14.37 3.27
CA ILE A 34 3.16 -15.14 2.02
C ILE A 34 3.93 -16.46 2.19
N VAL A 35 5.10 -16.43 2.84
CA VAL A 35 5.85 -17.66 3.15
C VAL A 35 5.02 -18.59 4.04
N VAL A 36 4.37 -18.08 5.08
CA VAL A 36 3.48 -18.86 5.96
C VAL A 36 2.33 -19.51 5.17
N GLN A 37 1.74 -18.79 4.21
CA GLN A 37 0.70 -19.36 3.34
C GLN A 37 1.23 -20.54 2.53
N ASN A 38 2.41 -20.37 1.91
CA ASN A 38 3.02 -21.39 1.05
C ASN A 38 3.53 -22.61 1.83
N SER A 39 4.00 -22.41 3.06
CA SER A 39 4.53 -23.48 3.91
C SER A 39 3.45 -24.22 4.70
N PHE A 40 2.33 -23.58 5.02
CA PHE A 40 1.26 -24.16 5.83
C PHE A 40 -0.08 -24.11 5.09
N ASN A 41 -0.85 -23.03 5.28
CA ASN A 41 -2.12 -22.78 4.62
C ASN A 41 -2.53 -21.31 4.77
N THR A 42 -3.59 -20.93 4.04
CA THR A 42 -4.15 -19.57 4.05
C THR A 42 -4.62 -19.11 5.43
N VAL A 43 -5.22 -19.98 6.24
CA VAL A 43 -5.72 -19.62 7.58
C VAL A 43 -4.56 -19.25 8.51
N CYS A 44 -3.46 -20.00 8.48
CA CYS A 44 -2.25 -19.70 9.24
C CYS A 44 -1.66 -18.34 8.84
N ALA A 45 -1.66 -18.03 7.54
CA ALA A 45 -1.16 -16.74 7.05
C ALA A 45 -2.03 -15.56 7.48
N ILE A 46 -3.37 -15.75 7.46
CA ILE A 46 -4.33 -14.75 7.95
C ILE A 46 -4.09 -14.48 9.44
N GLU A 47 -4.01 -15.51 10.27
CA GLU A 47 -3.79 -15.34 11.70
C GLU A 47 -2.41 -14.74 12.02
N TYR A 48 -1.36 -15.15 11.30
CA TYR A 48 -0.05 -14.52 11.39
C TYR A 48 -0.13 -13.02 11.10
N MET A 49 -0.73 -12.61 9.98
CA MET A 49 -0.82 -11.19 9.61
C MET A 49 -1.73 -10.40 10.55
N LYS A 50 -2.83 -10.99 11.04
CA LYS A 50 -3.70 -10.37 12.05
C LYS A 50 -2.96 -10.11 13.36
N SER A 51 -2.16 -11.07 13.84
CA SER A 51 -1.35 -10.90 15.06
C SER A 51 -0.31 -9.77 14.96
N HIS A 52 0.05 -9.37 13.74
CA HIS A 52 0.95 -8.26 13.44
C HIS A 52 0.20 -6.97 13.05
N ASN A 53 -1.11 -6.88 13.34
CA ASN A 53 -1.96 -5.72 13.05
C ASN A 53 -2.03 -5.32 11.57
N VAL A 54 -1.83 -6.27 10.66
CA VAL A 54 -2.01 -6.02 9.22
C VAL A 54 -3.51 -5.85 8.95
N ARG A 55 -3.86 -4.76 8.25
CA ARG A 55 -5.25 -4.46 7.92
C ARG A 55 -5.87 -5.57 7.06
N PRO A 56 -7.13 -5.95 7.27
CA PRO A 56 -7.80 -6.99 6.48
C PRO A 56 -7.73 -6.76 4.97
N GLN A 57 -7.86 -5.51 4.51
CA GLN A 57 -7.77 -5.17 3.08
C GLN A 57 -6.37 -5.39 2.50
N VAL A 58 -5.33 -5.35 3.33
CA VAL A 58 -3.96 -5.70 2.93
C VAL A 58 -3.83 -7.21 2.89
N ILE A 59 -4.30 -7.93 3.90
CA ILE A 59 -4.28 -9.40 3.98
C ILE A 59 -4.96 -10.01 2.75
N GLU A 60 -6.18 -9.58 2.45
CA GLU A 60 -6.94 -10.04 1.29
C GLU A 60 -6.16 -9.82 -0.01
N ARG A 61 -5.65 -8.60 -0.23
CA ARG A 61 -4.89 -8.28 -1.44
C ARG A 61 -3.63 -9.13 -1.59
N VAL A 62 -2.86 -9.32 -0.51
CA VAL A 62 -1.56 -10.01 -0.59
C VAL A 62 -1.72 -11.52 -0.69
N LEU A 63 -2.77 -12.10 -0.11
CA LEU A 63 -3.04 -13.54 -0.17
C LEU A 63 -3.76 -13.96 -1.45
N LEU A 64 -4.62 -13.09 -2.02
CA LEU A 64 -5.31 -13.36 -3.28
C LEU A 64 -4.46 -12.98 -4.51
N HIS A 65 -3.63 -11.94 -4.38
CA HIS A 65 -2.84 -11.39 -5.48
C HIS A 65 -1.38 -11.09 -5.06
N PRO A 66 -0.61 -12.11 -4.66
CA PRO A 66 0.77 -11.92 -4.21
C PRO A 66 1.68 -11.28 -5.28
N ASP A 67 1.46 -11.59 -6.56
CA ASP A 67 2.23 -11.06 -7.70
C ASP A 67 2.04 -9.55 -7.93
N GLN A 68 0.96 -8.96 -7.41
CA GLN A 68 0.70 -7.52 -7.57
C GLN A 68 1.50 -6.67 -6.58
N ARG A 69 2.14 -7.28 -5.57
CA ARG A 69 2.86 -6.56 -4.51
C ARG A 69 4.11 -5.81 -5.03
N ARG A 70 4.74 -6.27 -6.11
CA ARG A 70 5.98 -5.66 -6.68
C ARG A 70 5.74 -4.87 -7.97
N LYS A 71 4.49 -4.66 -8.40
CA LYS A 71 4.18 -3.78 -9.54
C LYS A 71 4.10 -2.32 -9.09
N SER A 72 5.14 -1.83 -8.44
CA SER A 72 5.45 -0.41 -8.46
C SER A 72 6.18 -0.16 -9.78
N THR A 73 5.43 0.31 -10.77
CA THR A 73 5.95 0.83 -12.04
C THR A 73 7.18 1.71 -11.78
N HIS A 74 8.33 1.29 -12.33
CA HIS A 74 9.46 2.17 -12.59
C HIS A 74 9.14 3.03 -13.82
#